data_AF-A0A2G9Z9H3-F1
#
_entry.id   AF-A0A2G9Z9H3-F1
#
_cell.length_a   1.000
_cell.length_b   1.000
_cell.length_c   1.000
_cell.angle_alpha   90.00
_cell.angle_beta   90.00
_cell.angle_gamma   90.00
#
_symmetry.space_group_name_H-M   'P 1'
#
loop_
_entity.id
_entity.type
_entity.pdbx_description
1 polymer ?
#
loop_
_entity_poly.entity_id
_entity_poly.type
_entity_poly.pdbx_seq_one_letter_code
_entity_poly.pdbx_strand_id
1 'polypeptide(L)'
;AIIQATGIKGIKEHSKFPPPEEKDIFEMTEAEMKRKKIRTLSKNLKVSLELFKKSKLAEKTLGNHIFQKIIQNKEIEWENYKKAVGKKPSTRAKLGAGLVPHRNKVSGAGFEKEVSPYEIKEYLPVL
;
A
#
# COMPACT_ATOMS: atom_id res chain seq x y z
N ALA A 1 2.28 -16.26 -7.05
CA ALA A 1 3.67 -16.60 -6.67
C ALA A 1 3.93 -16.46 -5.15
N ILE A 2 4.07 -15.26 -4.58
CA ILE A 2 4.49 -15.08 -3.17
C ILE A 2 3.53 -15.70 -2.15
N ILE A 3 2.21 -15.48 -2.29
CA ILE A 3 1.19 -16.03 -1.36
C ILE A 3 1.25 -17.57 -1.32
N GLN A 4 1.39 -18.21 -2.48
CA GLN A 4 1.55 -19.66 -2.58
C GLN A 4 2.86 -20.13 -1.94
N ALA A 5 3.97 -19.45 -2.22
CA ALA A 5 5.27 -19.77 -1.62
C ALA A 5 5.26 -19.62 -0.08
N THR A 6 4.58 -18.60 0.45
CA THR A 6 4.39 -18.44 1.91
C THR A 6 3.55 -19.56 2.50
N GLY A 7 2.46 -19.96 1.84
CA GLY A 7 1.61 -21.06 2.30
C GLY A 7 2.36 -22.39 2.34
N ILE A 8 3.07 -22.72 1.26
CA ILE A 8 3.89 -23.94 1.18
C ILE A 8 4.98 -23.93 2.25
N LYS A 9 5.66 -22.80 2.47
CA LYS A 9 6.68 -22.68 3.52
C LYS A 9 6.08 -22.92 4.91
N GLY A 10 4.93 -22.31 5.19
CA GLY A 10 4.22 -22.48 6.47
C GLY A 10 3.86 -23.94 6.77
N ILE A 11 3.39 -24.68 5.75
CA ILE A 11 3.11 -26.12 5.86
C ILE A 11 4.39 -26.90 6.15
N LYS A 12 5.45 -26.68 5.35
CA LYS A 12 6.74 -27.39 5.49
C LYS A 12 7.40 -27.17 6.86
N GLU A 13 7.26 -25.97 7.42
CA GLU A 13 7.86 -25.60 8.70
C GLU A 13 6.94 -25.91 9.90
N HIS A 14 5.77 -26.52 9.69
CA HIS A 14 4.76 -26.74 10.73
C HIS A 14 4.50 -25.48 11.58
N SER A 15 4.38 -24.34 10.90
CA SER A 15 4.24 -23.04 11.55
C SER A 15 3.00 -23.00 12.45
N LYS A 16 3.19 -22.59 13.71
CA LYS A 16 2.08 -22.42 14.65
C LYS A 16 1.31 -21.14 14.34
N PHE A 17 0.01 -21.26 14.25
CA PHE A 17 -0.89 -20.12 14.10
C PHE A 17 -1.38 -19.66 15.48
N PRO A 18 -1.54 -18.35 15.71
CA PRO A 18 -2.24 -17.86 16.88
C PRO A 18 -3.71 -18.32 16.84
N PRO A 19 -4.39 -18.41 18.00
CA PRO A 19 -5.82 -18.68 18.03
C PRO A 19 -6.60 -17.62 17.23
N PRO A 20 -7.77 -17.96 16.67
CA PRO A 20 -8.62 -16.99 16.00
C PRO A 20 -9.04 -15.88 16.97
N GLU A 21 -9.19 -14.67 16.44
CA GLU A 21 -9.67 -13.52 17.20
C GLU A 21 -11.13 -13.26 16.82
N GLU A 22 -12.04 -13.33 17.79
CA GLU A 22 -13.48 -13.18 17.56
C GLU A 22 -13.97 -11.74 17.76
N LYS A 23 -13.17 -10.88 18.39
CA LYS A 23 -13.53 -9.48 18.63
C LYS A 23 -13.20 -8.60 17.43
N ASP A 24 -13.98 -7.53 17.25
CA ASP A 24 -13.68 -6.51 16.26
C ASP A 24 -12.35 -5.82 16.58
N ILE A 25 -11.39 -5.92 15.66
CA ILE A 25 -10.06 -5.33 15.78
C ILE A 25 -10.09 -3.80 15.70
N PHE A 26 -11.14 -3.20 15.13
CA PHE A 26 -11.28 -1.74 15.03
C PHE A 26 -11.65 -1.09 16.36
N GLU A 27 -12.20 -1.85 17.30
CA GLU A 27 -12.55 -1.38 18.65
C GLU A 27 -11.42 -1.60 19.67
N MET A 28 -10.36 -2.34 19.29
CA MET A 28 -9.25 -2.62 20.19
C MET A 28 -8.29 -1.45 20.34
N THR A 29 -7.84 -1.23 21.56
CA THR A 29 -6.70 -0.36 21.83
C THR A 29 -5.39 -0.98 21.33
N GLU A 30 -4.38 -0.16 21.05
CA GLU A 30 -3.04 -0.65 20.68
C GLU A 30 -2.44 -1.59 21.73
N ALA A 31 -2.72 -1.34 23.02
CA ALA A 31 -2.28 -2.19 24.11
C ALA A 31 -2.91 -3.59 24.05
N GLU A 32 -4.21 -3.68 23.72
CA GLU A 32 -4.91 -4.95 23.55
C GLU A 32 -4.40 -5.75 22.36
N MET A 33 -4.25 -5.10 21.20
CA MET A 33 -3.67 -5.74 20.01
C MET A 33 -2.27 -6.28 20.30
N LYS A 34 -1.44 -5.51 21.03
CA LYS A 34 -0.08 -5.93 21.41
C LYS A 34 -0.09 -7.13 22.35
N ARG A 35 -0.97 -7.14 23.37
CA ARG A 35 -1.14 -8.29 24.29
C ARG A 35 -1.51 -9.57 23.54
N LYS A 36 -2.34 -9.43 22.50
CA LYS A 36 -2.81 -10.52 21.64
C LYS A 36 -1.87 -10.87 20.49
N LYS A 37 -0.72 -10.20 20.39
CA LYS A 37 0.27 -10.37 19.30
C LYS A 37 -0.31 -10.11 17.91
N ILE A 38 -1.37 -9.31 17.82
CA ILE A 38 -1.95 -8.84 16.57
C ILE A 38 -1.01 -7.77 16.01
N ARG A 39 -0.43 -8.04 14.84
CA ARG A 39 0.45 -7.10 14.14
C ARG A 39 -0.38 -6.30 13.15
N THR A 40 -0.10 -5.01 13.08
CA THR A 40 -0.69 -4.14 12.06
C THR A 40 0.12 -4.23 10.77
N LEU A 41 -0.58 -4.08 9.65
CA LEU A 41 0.07 -3.94 8.35
C LEU A 41 0.87 -2.62 8.32
N SER A 42 1.85 -2.55 7.43
CA SER A 42 2.61 -1.33 7.16
C SER A 42 1.69 -0.15 6.84
N LYS A 43 1.98 1.01 7.44
CA LYS A 43 1.16 2.23 7.34
C LYS A 43 1.16 2.88 5.95
N ASN A 44 2.18 2.61 5.13
CA ASN A 44 2.32 3.18 3.80
C ASN A 44 3.25 2.35 2.93
N LEU A 45 3.28 2.66 1.63
CA LEU A 45 4.08 1.96 0.63
C LEU A 45 5.58 1.97 0.95
N LYS A 46 6.13 3.10 1.43
CA LYS A 46 7.55 3.18 1.81
C LYS A 46 7.92 2.13 2.86
N VAL A 47 7.14 2.05 3.94
CA VAL A 47 7.38 1.05 5.00
C VAL A 47 7.19 -0.37 4.47
N SER A 48 6.19 -0.60 3.61
CA SER A 48 6.00 -1.90 2.95
C SER A 48 7.21 -2.32 2.12
N LEU A 49 7.80 -1.39 1.35
CA LEU A 49 8.97 -1.67 0.51
C LEU A 49 10.20 -1.99 1.36
N GLU A 50 10.43 -1.27 2.45
CA GLU A 50 11.54 -1.58 3.36
C GLU A 50 11.40 -2.96 4.03
N LEU A 51 10.18 -3.40 4.33
CA LEU A 51 9.92 -4.77 4.80
C LEU A 51 10.09 -5.80 3.68
N PHE A 52 9.62 -5.48 2.48
CA PHE A 52 9.70 -6.35 1.31
C PHE A 52 11.15 -6.62 0.90
N LYS A 53 12.00 -5.59 0.87
CA LYS A 53 13.45 -5.68 0.61
C LYS A 53 14.18 -6.67 1.54
N LYS A 54 13.70 -6.81 2.77
CA LYS A 54 14.29 -7.72 3.77
C LYS A 54 13.77 -9.16 3.65
N SER A 55 12.79 -9.41 2.79
CA SER A 55 12.16 -10.72 2.65
C SER A 55 12.94 -11.64 1.72
N LYS A 56 13.77 -12.51 2.31
CA LYS A 56 14.46 -13.58 1.58
C LYS A 56 13.49 -14.51 0.83
N LEU A 57 12.29 -14.72 1.37
CA LEU A 57 11.27 -15.53 0.69
C LEU A 57 10.80 -14.85 -0.59
N ALA A 58 10.53 -13.55 -0.56
CA ALA A 58 10.07 -12.81 -1.73
C ALA A 58 11.16 -12.78 -2.82
N GLU A 59 12.40 -12.47 -2.43
CA GLU A 59 13.56 -12.48 -3.33
C GLU A 59 13.76 -13.84 -4.01
N LYS A 60 13.75 -14.93 -3.23
CA LYS A 60 13.88 -16.29 -3.78
C LYS A 60 12.71 -16.68 -4.68
N THR A 61 11.48 -16.28 -4.32
CA THR A 61 10.27 -16.67 -5.06
C THR A 61 10.16 -15.95 -6.41
N LEU A 62 10.59 -14.69 -6.47
CA LEU A 62 10.49 -13.87 -7.68
C LEU A 62 11.75 -13.93 -8.55
N GLY A 63 12.89 -14.30 -7.96
CA GLY A 63 14.19 -14.18 -8.60
C GLY A 63 14.72 -12.74 -8.57
N ASN A 64 16.05 -12.59 -8.65
CA ASN A 64 16.72 -11.30 -8.44
C ASN A 64 16.22 -10.21 -9.40
N HIS A 65 16.13 -10.50 -10.71
CA HIS A 65 15.75 -9.51 -11.71
C HIS A 65 14.36 -8.89 -11.46
N ILE A 66 13.34 -9.74 -11.26
CA ILE A 66 11.96 -9.30 -11.02
C ILE A 66 11.84 -8.61 -9.66
N PHE A 67 12.49 -9.16 -8.63
CA PHE A 67 12.48 -8.58 -7.29
C PHE A 67 13.00 -7.13 -7.29
N GLN A 68 14.16 -6.90 -7.93
CA GLN A 68 14.75 -5.56 -8.02
C GLN A 68 13.89 -4.60 -8.85
N LYS A 69 13.34 -5.04 -9.99
CA LYS A 69 12.50 -4.16 -10.84
C LYS A 69 11.22 -3.75 -10.12
N ILE A 70 10.59 -4.65 -9.34
CA ILE A 70 9.43 -4.29 -8.50
C ILE A 70 9.81 -3.21 -7.49
N ILE A 71 10.94 -3.37 -6.79
CA ILE A 71 11.40 -2.39 -5.80
C ILE A 71 11.59 -1.02 -6.46
N GLN A 72 12.35 -0.96 -7.56
CA GLN A 72 12.63 0.28 -8.28
C GLN A 72 11.35 0.96 -8.77
N ASN A 73 10.45 0.22 -9.42
CA ASN A 73 9.19 0.75 -9.93
C ASN A 73 8.33 1.32 -8.80
N LYS A 74 8.26 0.62 -7.66
CA LYS A 74 7.46 1.05 -6.50
C LYS A 74 8.08 2.19 -5.71
N GLU A 75 9.41 2.35 -5.74
CA GLU A 75 10.08 3.55 -5.23
C GLU A 75 9.72 4.79 -6.06
N ILE A 76 9.72 4.67 -7.39
CA ILE A 76 9.29 5.75 -8.29
C ILE A 76 7.82 6.12 -8.01
N GLU A 77 6.93 5.12 -7.87
CA GLU A 77 5.53 5.33 -7.51
C GLU A 77 5.40 6.13 -6.19
N TRP A 78 6.18 5.76 -5.17
CA TRP A 78 6.18 6.47 -3.89
C TRP A 78 6.64 7.93 -4.01
N GLU A 79 7.70 8.19 -4.76
CA GLU A 79 8.18 9.56 -5.01
C GLU A 79 7.13 10.41 -5.74
N ASN A 80 6.44 9.83 -6.71
CA ASN A 80 5.36 10.49 -7.43
C ASN A 80 4.17 10.79 -6.53
N TYR A 81 3.76 9.85 -5.69
CA TYR A 81 2.68 10.05 -4.72
C TYR A 81 2.99 11.24 -3.78
N LYS A 82 4.19 11.29 -3.19
CA LYS A 82 4.59 12.40 -2.30
C LYS A 82 4.47 13.77 -2.96
N LYS A 83 4.85 13.89 -4.23
CA LYS A 83 4.73 15.13 -5.00
C LYS A 83 3.27 15.53 -5.23
N ALA A 84 2.38 14.56 -5.45
CA ALA A 84 0.97 14.80 -5.72
C ALA A 84 0.19 15.28 -4.48
N VAL A 85 0.34 14.63 -3.33
CA VAL A 85 -0.42 14.97 -2.10
C VAL A 85 0.07 16.24 -1.38
N GLY A 86 1.24 16.77 -1.74
CA GLY A 86 1.71 18.08 -1.28
C GLY A 86 0.86 19.25 -1.80
N LYS A 87 0.06 19.06 -2.86
CA LYS A 87 -0.86 20.06 -3.39
C LYS A 87 -2.21 20.02 -2.67
N LYS A 88 -2.23 20.39 -1.38
CA LYS A 88 -3.48 20.89 -0.77
C LYS A 88 -3.51 22.41 -0.98
N PRO A 89 -4.46 22.98 -1.76
CA PRO A 89 -4.55 24.43 -1.86
C PRO A 89 -4.77 24.99 -0.45
N SER A 90 -3.92 25.94 -0.05
CA SER A 90 -4.02 26.59 1.26
C SER A 90 -5.42 27.20 1.42
N THR A 91 -5.98 27.14 2.61
CA THR A 91 -7.32 27.69 2.90
C THR A 91 -7.41 29.18 2.58
N ARG A 92 -6.26 29.90 2.64
CA ARG A 92 -6.14 31.30 2.24
C ARG A 92 -6.32 31.51 0.73
N ALA A 93 -5.82 30.58 -0.09
CA ALA A 93 -6.07 30.60 -1.54
C ALA A 93 -7.56 30.35 -1.87
N LYS A 94 -8.28 29.56 -1.05
CA LYS A 94 -9.73 29.35 -1.22
C LYS A 94 -10.57 30.58 -0.86
N LEU A 95 -10.20 31.31 0.20
CA LEU A 95 -10.86 32.55 0.60
C LEU A 95 -10.61 33.70 -0.37
N GLY A 96 -9.37 33.84 -0.89
CA GLY A 96 -9.04 34.87 -1.87
C GLY A 96 -9.63 34.64 -3.27
N ALA A 97 -9.92 33.38 -3.63
CA ALA A 97 -10.47 33.01 -4.93
C ALA A 97 -12.00 32.85 -4.95
N GLY A 98 -12.72 33.22 -3.88
CA GLY A 98 -14.19 33.12 -3.81
C GLY A 98 -14.73 31.68 -3.84
N LEU A 99 -13.87 30.67 -3.68
CA LEU A 99 -14.18 29.24 -3.80
C LEU A 99 -14.61 28.64 -2.45
N VAL A 100 -15.47 29.34 -1.71
CA VAL A 100 -16.19 28.74 -0.57
C VAL A 100 -17.53 28.25 -1.09
N PRO A 101 -17.72 26.94 -1.32
CA PRO A 101 -19.02 26.46 -1.76
C PRO A 101 -20.00 26.62 -0.61
N HIS A 102 -21.11 27.30 -0.88
CA HIS A 102 -22.33 27.13 -0.09
C HIS A 102 -22.65 25.63 -0.01
N ARG A 103 -23.02 25.20 1.18
CA ARG A 103 -23.21 23.81 1.58
C ARG A 103 -24.31 23.13 0.76
N ASN A 104 -23.99 22.63 -0.43
CA ASN A 104 -24.90 21.76 -1.17
C ASN A 104 -24.71 20.31 -0.71
N LYS A 105 -25.75 19.80 -0.02
CA LYS A 105 -26.03 18.37 0.04
C LYS A 105 -26.37 17.91 -1.39
N VAL A 106 -25.64 16.94 -1.95
CA VAL A 106 -26.09 15.58 -2.30
C VAL A 106 -25.18 14.90 -3.35
N SER A 107 -25.09 13.58 -3.20
CA SER A 107 -25.01 12.51 -4.24
C SER A 107 -23.77 12.37 -5.12
N GLY A 108 -23.37 11.11 -5.30
CA GLY A 108 -22.11 10.68 -5.91
C GLY A 108 -21.90 11.09 -7.37
N ALA A 109 -20.63 11.30 -7.70
CA ALA A 109 -20.11 11.32 -9.06
C ALA A 109 -18.65 10.81 -9.01
N GLY A 110 -18.30 9.94 -9.96
CA GLY A 110 -17.05 9.17 -9.97
C GLY A 110 -15.78 10.02 -10.04
N PHE A 111 -14.72 9.48 -9.45
CA PHE A 111 -13.35 9.94 -9.70
C PHE A 111 -12.88 9.33 -11.02
N GLU A 112 -12.99 10.06 -12.13
CA GLU A 112 -12.17 9.76 -13.31
C GLU A 112 -10.72 10.15 -12.98
N LYS A 113 -9.87 9.14 -12.77
CA LYS A 113 -8.43 9.35 -12.72
C LYS A 113 -7.90 9.32 -14.15
N GLU A 114 -7.38 10.45 -14.61
CA GLU A 114 -6.44 10.49 -15.73
C GLU A 114 -5.27 9.55 -15.40
N VAL A 115 -5.16 8.48 -16.17
CA VAL A 115 -4.03 7.55 -16.12
C VAL A 115 -2.83 8.27 -16.71
N SER A 116 -1.76 8.37 -15.94
CA SER A 116 -0.51 9.01 -16.39
C SER A 116 -0.01 8.32 -17.69
N PRO A 117 0.38 9.07 -18.74
CA PRO A 117 0.81 8.50 -20.03
C PRO A 117 2.03 7.56 -19.94
N TYR A 118 2.69 7.51 -18.79
CA TYR A 118 3.87 6.71 -18.52
C TYR A 118 3.58 5.28 -18.03
N GLU A 119 2.32 4.88 -17.80
CA GLU A 119 2.00 3.56 -17.22
C GLU A 119 1.96 2.40 -18.23
N ILE A 120 2.00 2.64 -19.55
CA ILE A 120 1.71 1.57 -20.53
C ILE A 120 2.87 1.25 -21.49
N LYS A 121 3.86 2.13 -21.68
CA LYS A 121 4.86 1.96 -22.75
C LYS A 121 6.06 1.04 -22.44
N GLU A 122 6.21 0.55 -21.21
CA GLU A 122 7.37 -0.29 -20.83
C GLU A 122 7.04 -1.77 -20.56
N TYR A 123 5.80 -2.22 -20.73
CA TYR A 123 5.38 -3.60 -20.39
C TYR A 123 5.27 -4.59 -21.56
N LEU A 124 5.60 -4.19 -22.79
CA LEU A 124 5.75 -5.10 -23.94
C LEU A 124 6.94 -4.57 -24.76
N PRO A 125 8.12 -5.23 -24.76
CA PRO A 125 8.27 -6.57 -25.37
C PRO A 125 9.39 -7.45 -24.74
N VAL A 126 9.04 -8.56 -24.07
CA VAL A 126 9.76 -9.85 -24.18
C VAL A 126 8.77 -10.96 -23.77
N LEU A 127 7.91 -11.35 -24.71
CA LEU A 127 7.44 -12.73 -24.85
C LEU A 127 8.07 -13.27 -26.13
#